data_AF-A0A7S2EG88-F1
#
_entry.id   AF-A0A7S2EG88-F1
#
_cell.length_a   1.000
_cell.length_b   1.000
_cell.length_c   1.000
_cell.angle_alpha   90.00
_cell.angle_beta   90.00
_cell.angle_gamma   90.00
#
_symmetry.space_group_name_H-M   'P 1'
#
loop_
_entity.id
_entity.type
_entity.pdbx_description
1 polymer ?
#
loop_
_entity_poly.entity_id
_entity_poly.type
_entity_poly.pdbx_seq_one_letter_code
_entity_poly.pdbx_strand_id
1 'polypeptide(L)'
;IQQNHDGLPQKAGFPQQHINEIHGAWYDVSNPVVPMSGTLRSDLMEWLLEWEQKADLCIAVGSSLCGMNADRVVTTTARKARSGAGFGSAIVSLQRTQLDDLASLRIFASCDDVFDLLASELGVRTGPIPIEIRDFPENDVFLNLPYSSQDGRRTEGEKMTLDLRIGKSVKVVNQPEWDSKRIGNVALVVGKNAEGDFLLNFDGRKTRTLGRWWLMHAMKGEIPRIPVLNLN
;
A
#
# COMPACT_ATOMS: atom_id res chain seq x y z
N ILE A 1 -2.28 -7.09 -3.94
CA ILE A 1 -3.25 -6.71 -2.89
C ILE A 1 -2.68 -7.18 -1.57
N GLN A 2 -2.58 -6.31 -0.58
CA GLN A 2 -1.95 -6.57 0.71
C GLN A 2 -2.96 -6.27 1.83
N GLN A 3 -3.11 -7.22 2.75
CA GLN A 3 -3.95 -7.09 3.95
C GLN A 3 -3.13 -6.68 5.18
N ASN A 4 -1.81 -6.97 5.18
CA ASN A 4 -0.92 -6.55 6.26
C ASN A 4 -0.70 -5.03 6.26
N HIS A 5 -0.28 -4.52 7.42
CA HIS A 5 -0.09 -3.09 7.67
C HIS A 5 1.37 -2.68 7.88
N ASP A 6 2.28 -3.64 7.85
CA ASP A 6 3.66 -3.57 8.34
C ASP A 6 4.62 -2.77 7.45
N GLY A 7 4.23 -2.48 6.20
CA GLY A 7 5.08 -1.79 5.22
C GLY A 7 6.26 -2.62 4.71
N LEU A 8 6.31 -3.92 5.00
CA LEU A 8 7.41 -4.79 4.59
C LEU A 8 7.60 -4.86 3.06
N PRO A 9 6.55 -4.91 2.22
CA PRO A 9 6.74 -4.86 0.77
C PRO A 9 7.53 -3.63 0.32
N GLN A 10 7.21 -2.46 0.86
CA GLN A 10 7.87 -1.21 0.51
C GLN A 10 9.29 -1.12 1.08
N LYS A 11 9.49 -1.64 2.29
CA LYS A 11 10.84 -1.84 2.85
C LYS A 11 11.68 -2.83 2.05
N ALA A 12 11.06 -3.75 1.31
CA ALA A 12 11.72 -4.63 0.35
C ALA A 12 11.91 -3.99 -1.04
N GLY A 13 11.46 -2.75 -1.24
CA GLY A 13 11.58 -2.02 -2.51
C GLY A 13 10.42 -2.24 -3.49
N PHE A 14 9.31 -2.84 -3.04
CA PHE A 14 8.13 -3.02 -3.89
C PHE A 14 7.50 -1.65 -4.24
N PRO A 15 7.23 -1.35 -5.53
CA PRO A 15 6.73 -0.04 -5.93
C PRO A 15 5.35 0.31 -5.35
N GLN A 16 5.21 1.50 -4.76
CA GLN A 16 3.95 1.93 -4.13
C GLN A 16 2.77 1.98 -5.13
N GLN A 17 3.02 2.29 -6.39
CA GLN A 17 2.02 2.34 -7.45
C GLN A 17 1.49 0.95 -7.87
N HIS A 18 2.11 -0.14 -7.41
CA HIS A 18 1.69 -1.51 -7.73
C HIS A 18 1.11 -2.25 -6.51
N ILE A 19 1.02 -1.60 -5.35
CA ILE A 19 0.48 -2.20 -4.13
C ILE A 19 -0.84 -1.56 -3.73
N ASN A 20 -1.82 -2.43 -3.45
CA ASN A 20 -3.11 -2.04 -2.89
C ASN A 20 -3.16 -2.51 -1.44
N GLU A 21 -2.97 -1.59 -0.51
CA GLU A 21 -3.02 -1.79 0.95
C GLU A 21 -4.46 -1.59 1.44
N ILE A 22 -5.35 -2.51 1.04
CA ILE A 22 -6.80 -2.33 1.14
C ILE A 22 -7.29 -2.07 2.58
N HIS A 23 -6.58 -2.57 3.59
CA HIS A 23 -6.92 -2.44 5.01
C HIS A 23 -6.10 -1.38 5.75
N GLY A 24 -5.35 -0.56 5.02
CA GLY A 24 -4.49 0.47 5.59
C GLY A 24 -3.07 0.00 5.88
N ALA A 25 -2.21 0.97 6.21
CA ALA A 25 -0.81 0.74 6.52
C ALA A 25 -0.35 1.65 7.67
N TRP A 26 0.69 1.24 8.40
CA TRP A 26 1.28 2.07 9.46
C TRP A 26 2.08 3.27 8.93
N TYR A 27 2.43 3.23 7.64
CA TYR A 27 3.30 4.21 6.98
C TYR A 27 2.57 5.05 5.91
N ASP A 28 1.26 4.83 5.72
CA ASP A 28 0.39 5.68 4.91
C ASP A 28 -0.53 6.49 5.83
N VAL A 29 -0.19 7.77 6.01
CA VAL A 29 -0.98 8.69 6.84
C VAL A 29 -2.37 8.98 6.29
N SER A 30 -2.57 8.77 4.98
CA SER A 30 -3.85 8.93 4.27
C SER A 30 -4.68 7.65 4.24
N ASN A 31 -4.12 6.50 4.61
CA ASN A 31 -4.80 5.22 4.70
C ASN A 31 -4.34 4.45 5.95
N PRO A 32 -4.67 4.95 7.14
CA PRO A 32 -4.32 4.23 8.36
C PRO A 32 -5.06 2.89 8.44
N VAL A 33 -4.58 2.01 9.31
CA VAL A 33 -5.24 0.73 9.62
C VAL A 33 -6.72 0.94 9.89
N VAL A 34 -7.54 0.25 9.11
CA VAL A 34 -9.00 0.38 9.15
C VAL A 34 -9.54 -0.40 10.35
N PRO A 35 -10.19 0.24 11.33
CA PRO A 35 -10.85 -0.49 12.41
C PRO A 35 -12.10 -1.21 11.89
N MET A 36 -12.62 -2.19 12.64
CA MET A 36 -13.84 -2.92 12.27
C MET A 36 -15.06 -2.02 12.05
N SER A 37 -15.12 -0.86 12.71
CA SER A 37 -16.18 0.15 12.55
C SER A 37 -15.91 1.15 11.43
N GLY A 38 -14.74 1.07 10.77
CA GLY A 38 -14.31 1.96 9.71
C GLY A 38 -14.76 1.49 8.35
N THR A 39 -14.48 2.30 7.34
CA THR A 39 -14.73 1.99 5.93
C THR A 39 -13.43 2.01 5.15
N LEU A 40 -13.33 1.09 4.17
CA LEU A 40 -12.20 1.05 3.23
C LEU A 40 -12.21 2.31 2.37
N ARG A 41 -11.04 2.76 1.92
CA ARG A 41 -10.98 3.82 0.91
C ARG A 41 -11.61 3.34 -0.40
N SER A 42 -12.45 4.19 -1.00
CA SER A 42 -13.19 3.84 -2.21
C SER A 42 -12.26 3.60 -3.40
N ASP A 43 -11.20 4.40 -3.55
CA ASP A 43 -10.22 4.24 -4.63
C ASP A 43 -9.48 2.89 -4.55
N LEU A 44 -9.11 2.45 -3.35
CA LEU A 44 -8.49 1.13 -3.15
C LEU A 44 -9.49 -0.01 -3.37
N MET A 45 -10.75 0.17 -2.99
CA MET A 45 -11.80 -0.81 -3.26
C MET A 45 -12.11 -0.91 -4.76
N GLU A 46 -12.20 0.22 -5.47
CA GLU A 46 -12.36 0.25 -6.93
C GLU A 46 -11.19 -0.45 -7.61
N TRP A 47 -9.96 -0.18 -7.18
CA TRP A 47 -8.77 -0.83 -7.73
C TRP A 47 -8.75 -2.35 -7.43
N LEU A 48 -9.22 -2.76 -6.25
CA LEU A 48 -9.40 -4.17 -5.91
C LEU A 48 -10.41 -4.84 -6.85
N LEU A 49 -11.56 -4.21 -7.08
CA LEU A 49 -12.63 -4.73 -7.94
C LEU A 49 -12.19 -4.80 -9.41
N GLU A 50 -11.43 -3.82 -9.88
CA GLU A 50 -10.83 -3.84 -11.21
C GLU A 50 -9.92 -5.07 -11.38
N TRP A 51 -9.01 -5.32 -10.43
CA TRP A 51 -8.13 -6.48 -10.47
C TRP A 51 -8.87 -7.80 -10.26
N GLU A 52 -9.92 -7.83 -9.43
CA GLU A 52 -10.82 -9.00 -9.31
C GLU A 52 -11.39 -9.39 -10.69
N GLN A 53 -11.82 -8.40 -11.47
CA GLN A 53 -12.37 -8.61 -12.80
C GLN A 53 -11.30 -8.98 -13.84
N LYS A 54 -10.09 -8.41 -13.76
CA LYS A 54 -9.03 -8.68 -14.73
C LYS A 54 -8.27 -9.99 -14.49
N ALA A 55 -8.06 -10.36 -13.22
CA ALA A 55 -7.24 -11.52 -12.87
C ALA A 55 -7.86 -12.83 -13.38
N ASP A 56 -7.03 -13.67 -13.98
CA ASP A 56 -7.34 -15.04 -14.39
C ASP A 56 -6.67 -16.08 -13.45
N LEU A 57 -5.60 -15.68 -12.76
CA LEU A 57 -4.92 -16.40 -11.69
C LEU A 57 -4.86 -15.54 -10.42
N CYS A 58 -5.13 -16.15 -9.26
CA CYS A 58 -4.85 -15.57 -7.94
C CYS A 58 -3.94 -16.49 -7.13
N ILE A 59 -2.83 -15.95 -6.60
CA ILE A 59 -1.98 -16.66 -5.64
C ILE A 59 -2.20 -16.02 -4.28
N ALA A 60 -2.90 -16.71 -3.38
CA ALA A 60 -3.11 -16.29 -2.01
C ALA A 60 -2.00 -16.86 -1.12
N VAL A 61 -1.29 -15.97 -0.40
CA VAL A 61 -0.12 -16.31 0.40
C VAL A 61 -0.35 -15.90 1.84
N GLY A 62 -0.20 -16.83 2.79
CA GLY A 62 -0.16 -16.52 4.22
C GLY A 62 -1.44 -15.90 4.79
N SER A 63 -2.58 -16.04 4.11
CA SER A 63 -3.88 -15.54 4.58
C SER A 63 -4.82 -16.68 4.94
N SER A 64 -5.62 -16.50 6.00
CA SER A 64 -6.70 -17.42 6.37
C SER A 64 -7.94 -17.30 5.48
N LEU A 65 -8.01 -16.25 4.65
CA LEU A 65 -9.11 -15.95 3.74
C LEU A 65 -10.48 -15.91 4.44
N CYS A 66 -10.55 -15.21 5.58
CA CYS A 66 -11.69 -15.25 6.51
C CYS A 66 -12.73 -14.13 6.31
N GLY A 67 -12.78 -13.50 5.14
CA GLY A 67 -13.84 -12.57 4.76
C GLY A 67 -13.46 -11.09 4.93
N MET A 68 -12.32 -10.66 4.39
CA MET A 68 -11.86 -9.26 4.47
C MET A 68 -11.93 -8.51 3.13
N ASN A 69 -12.92 -8.81 2.30
CA ASN A 69 -13.06 -8.34 0.90
C ASN A 69 -11.98 -8.83 -0.07
N ALA A 70 -10.69 -8.85 0.27
CA ALA A 70 -9.63 -9.26 -0.65
C ALA A 70 -9.78 -10.72 -1.14
N ASP A 71 -10.38 -11.58 -0.31
CA ASP A 71 -10.62 -13.00 -0.60
C ASP A 71 -11.57 -13.22 -1.80
N ARG A 72 -12.29 -12.17 -2.21
CA ARG A 72 -13.12 -12.18 -3.43
C ARG A 72 -12.31 -12.52 -4.69
N VAL A 73 -11.04 -12.10 -4.74
CA VAL A 73 -10.18 -12.36 -5.91
C VAL A 73 -9.90 -13.87 -6.04
N VAL A 74 -9.72 -14.57 -4.92
CA VAL A 74 -9.62 -16.04 -4.88
C VAL A 74 -10.91 -16.66 -5.40
N THR A 75 -12.05 -16.26 -4.83
CA THR A 75 -13.35 -16.83 -5.23
C THR A 75 -13.66 -16.59 -6.72
N THR A 76 -13.39 -15.40 -7.23
CA THR A 76 -13.70 -15.02 -8.62
C THR A 76 -12.77 -15.71 -9.61
N THR A 77 -11.47 -15.80 -9.33
CA THR A 77 -10.55 -16.55 -10.19
C THR A 77 -10.88 -18.05 -10.21
N ALA A 78 -11.20 -18.65 -9.06
CA ALA A 78 -11.68 -20.04 -8.98
C ALA A 78 -12.95 -20.28 -9.81
N ARG A 79 -13.92 -19.34 -9.77
CA ARG A 79 -15.13 -19.42 -10.61
C ARG A 79 -14.81 -19.35 -12.11
N LYS A 80 -13.91 -18.44 -12.51
CA LYS A 80 -13.46 -18.31 -13.90
C LYS A 80 -12.81 -19.61 -14.41
N ALA A 81 -11.97 -20.26 -13.60
CA ALA A 81 -11.40 -21.55 -13.98
C ALA A 81 -12.48 -22.63 -14.18
N ARG A 82 -13.47 -22.72 -13.28
CA ARG A 82 -14.60 -23.67 -13.43
C ARG A 82 -15.43 -23.42 -14.69
N SER A 83 -15.53 -22.19 -15.16
CA SER A 83 -16.20 -21.84 -16.42
C SER A 83 -15.27 -21.92 -17.65
N GLY A 84 -14.02 -22.38 -17.50
CA GLY A 84 -13.05 -22.46 -18.60
C GLY A 84 -12.45 -21.12 -19.04
N ALA A 85 -12.53 -20.07 -18.21
CA ALA A 85 -12.17 -18.69 -18.52
C ALA A 85 -11.05 -18.11 -17.61
N GLY A 86 -10.13 -18.95 -17.13
CA GLY A 86 -8.98 -18.53 -16.32
C GLY A 86 -8.20 -19.72 -15.74
N PHE A 87 -7.11 -19.44 -15.01
CA PHE A 87 -6.24 -20.45 -14.41
C PHE A 87 -6.65 -20.84 -12.97
N GLY A 88 -7.43 -19.99 -12.30
CA GLY A 88 -8.00 -20.30 -11.00
C GLY A 88 -7.22 -19.71 -9.85
N SER A 89 -7.12 -20.45 -8.75
CA SER A 89 -6.46 -19.94 -7.54
C SER A 89 -5.49 -20.95 -6.96
N ALA A 90 -4.30 -20.48 -6.59
CA ALA A 90 -3.35 -21.21 -5.78
C ALA A 90 -3.36 -20.63 -4.35
N ILE A 91 -3.41 -21.50 -3.34
CA ILE A 91 -3.36 -21.09 -1.93
C ILE A 91 -2.11 -21.69 -1.28
N VAL A 92 -1.24 -20.83 -0.77
CA VAL A 92 -0.01 -21.16 -0.04
C VAL A 92 -0.13 -20.67 1.40
N SER A 93 -0.22 -21.61 2.33
CA SER A 93 -0.35 -21.32 3.77
C SER A 93 -0.09 -22.59 4.58
N LEU A 94 0.40 -22.45 5.80
CA LEU A 94 0.58 -23.57 6.74
C LEU A 94 -0.77 -24.11 7.26
N GLN A 95 -1.77 -23.22 7.39
CA GLN A 95 -3.06 -23.55 7.98
C GLN A 95 -4.13 -23.75 6.91
N ARG A 96 -5.17 -24.51 7.25
CA ARG A 96 -6.39 -24.55 6.42
C ARG A 96 -7.01 -23.16 6.30
N THR A 97 -7.56 -22.86 5.13
CA THR A 97 -8.27 -21.61 4.87
C THR A 97 -9.76 -21.87 4.71
N GLN A 98 -10.57 -20.81 4.71
CA GLN A 98 -12.02 -20.94 4.45
C GLN A 98 -12.34 -21.28 2.98
N LEU A 99 -11.37 -21.14 2.08
CA LEU A 99 -11.55 -21.28 0.63
C LEU A 99 -10.69 -22.39 0.01
N ASP A 100 -10.18 -23.31 0.83
CA ASP A 100 -9.33 -24.43 0.36
C ASP A 100 -10.03 -25.29 -0.72
N ASP A 101 -11.35 -25.45 -0.60
CA ASP A 101 -12.20 -26.22 -1.52
C ASP A 101 -12.36 -25.56 -2.90
N LEU A 102 -12.10 -24.25 -3.00
CA LEU A 102 -12.17 -23.51 -4.25
C LEU A 102 -10.85 -23.48 -5.01
N ALA A 103 -9.73 -23.80 -4.37
CA ALA A 103 -8.41 -23.68 -4.96
C ALA A 103 -8.17 -24.72 -6.07
N SER A 104 -7.57 -24.28 -7.18
CA SER A 104 -7.00 -25.18 -8.19
C SER A 104 -5.78 -25.92 -7.66
N LEU A 105 -5.04 -25.28 -6.75
CA LEU A 105 -3.84 -25.83 -6.12
C LEU A 105 -3.74 -25.36 -4.66
N ARG A 106 -3.55 -26.31 -3.73
CA ARG A 106 -3.34 -26.02 -2.32
C ARG A 106 -1.97 -26.55 -1.86
N ILE A 107 -1.12 -25.67 -1.35
CA ILE A 107 0.24 -25.99 -0.91
C ILE A 107 0.40 -25.72 0.60
N PHE A 108 0.51 -26.78 1.39
CA PHE A 108 0.75 -26.70 2.84
C PHE A 108 2.24 -26.62 3.15
N ALA A 109 2.81 -25.41 3.04
CA ALA A 109 4.22 -25.15 3.29
C ALA A 109 4.45 -23.69 3.72
N SER A 110 5.67 -23.37 4.15
CA SER A 110 6.09 -21.99 4.33
C SER A 110 6.08 -21.26 2.97
N CYS A 111 5.80 -19.96 2.97
CA CYS A 111 5.85 -19.20 1.72
C CYS A 111 7.28 -19.14 1.16
N ASP A 112 8.28 -19.04 2.02
CA ASP A 112 9.68 -18.91 1.62
C ASP A 112 10.13 -20.14 0.81
N ASP A 113 9.89 -21.36 1.31
CA ASP A 113 10.23 -22.59 0.59
C ASP A 113 9.53 -22.68 -0.78
N VAL A 114 8.25 -22.29 -0.83
CA VAL A 114 7.46 -22.35 -2.07
C VAL A 114 7.97 -21.34 -3.09
N PHE A 115 8.26 -20.11 -2.68
CA PHE A 115 8.71 -19.07 -3.59
C PHE A 115 10.17 -19.25 -4.01
N ASP A 116 11.02 -19.86 -3.18
CA ASP A 116 12.38 -20.24 -3.59
C ASP A 116 12.37 -21.34 -4.66
N LEU A 117 11.55 -22.38 -4.49
CA LEU A 117 11.36 -23.42 -5.49
C LEU A 117 10.74 -22.86 -6.78
N LEU A 118 9.72 -22.01 -6.65
CA LEU A 118 9.07 -21.38 -7.80
C LEU A 118 10.05 -20.45 -8.55
N ALA A 119 10.86 -19.67 -7.84
CA ALA A 119 11.86 -18.82 -8.45
C ALA A 119 12.91 -19.64 -9.21
N SER A 120 13.37 -20.75 -8.64
CA SER A 120 14.26 -21.70 -9.31
C SER A 120 13.63 -22.26 -10.59
N GLU A 121 12.36 -22.68 -10.53
CA GLU A 121 11.63 -23.21 -11.70
C GLU A 121 11.47 -22.16 -12.80
N LEU A 122 11.18 -20.91 -12.42
CA LEU A 122 11.02 -19.80 -13.36
C LEU A 122 12.37 -19.21 -13.85
N GLY A 123 13.50 -19.66 -13.30
CA GLY A 123 14.82 -19.09 -13.58
C GLY A 123 14.96 -17.62 -13.12
N VAL A 124 14.17 -17.21 -12.12
CA VAL A 124 14.20 -15.85 -11.56
C VAL A 124 15.11 -15.82 -10.34
N ARG A 125 15.92 -14.75 -10.22
CA ARG A 125 16.76 -14.54 -9.04
C ARG A 125 15.94 -13.86 -7.95
N THR A 126 15.88 -14.48 -6.78
CA THR A 126 15.42 -13.84 -5.54
C THR A 126 16.62 -13.22 -4.83
N GLY A 127 16.36 -12.16 -4.07
CA GLY A 127 17.39 -11.47 -3.31
C GLY A 127 16.99 -10.05 -2.92
N PRO A 128 17.71 -9.43 -1.99
CA PRO A 128 17.47 -8.04 -1.63
C PRO A 128 17.66 -7.18 -2.87
N ILE A 129 16.60 -6.46 -3.25
CA ILE A 129 16.72 -5.39 -4.24
C ILE A 129 17.42 -4.24 -3.52
N PRO A 130 18.55 -3.72 -4.03
CA PRO A 130 19.14 -2.50 -3.49
C PRO A 130 18.08 -1.40 -3.57
N ILE A 131 17.59 -0.96 -2.43
CA ILE A 131 16.76 0.24 -2.38
C ILE A 131 17.70 1.37 -2.75
N GLU A 132 17.50 1.98 -3.92
CA GLU A 132 18.12 3.25 -4.23
C GLU A 132 17.69 4.24 -3.14
N ILE A 133 18.53 4.44 -2.14
CA ILE A 133 18.42 5.55 -1.22
C ILE A 133 18.76 6.76 -2.06
N ARG A 134 17.74 7.34 -2.72
CA ARG A 134 17.91 8.67 -3.29
C ARG A 134 18.14 9.64 -2.15
N ASP A 135 19.11 10.51 -2.33
CA ASP A 135 19.35 11.62 -1.42
C ASP A 135 18.06 12.42 -1.31
N PHE A 136 17.45 12.35 -0.12
CA PHE A 136 16.42 13.31 0.23
C PHE A 136 17.07 14.68 0.27
N PRO A 137 16.35 15.74 -0.13
CA PRO A 137 16.87 17.09 0.03
C PRO A 137 17.27 17.29 1.50
N GLU A 138 18.51 17.75 1.75
CA GLU A 138 19.07 17.88 3.11
C GLU A 138 18.18 18.74 4.03
N ASN A 139 17.39 19.63 3.44
CA ASN A 139 16.50 20.55 4.13
C ASN A 139 15.03 20.10 4.19
N ASP A 140 14.69 18.88 3.77
CA ASP A 140 13.31 18.35 3.75
C ASP A 140 12.30 19.17 2.92
N VAL A 141 12.81 19.92 1.94
CA VAL A 141 11.98 20.66 0.98
C VAL A 141 12.04 19.98 -0.39
N PHE A 142 10.92 19.38 -0.79
CA PHE A 142 10.76 18.66 -2.04
C PHE A 142 10.21 19.61 -3.11
N LEU A 143 11.08 20.03 -4.03
CA LEU A 143 10.75 20.97 -5.09
C LEU A 143 10.24 20.25 -6.34
N ASN A 144 9.45 20.96 -7.14
CA ASN A 144 9.05 20.54 -8.49
C ASN A 144 8.31 19.19 -8.55
N LEU A 145 7.59 18.83 -7.50
CA LEU A 145 6.79 17.60 -7.48
C LEU A 145 5.63 17.73 -8.48
N PRO A 146 5.40 16.74 -9.38
CA PRO A 146 4.39 16.80 -10.43
C PRO A 146 2.98 16.51 -9.90
N TYR A 147 2.53 17.31 -8.93
CA TYR A 147 1.26 17.14 -8.23
C TYR A 147 0.59 18.48 -8.00
N SER A 148 -0.74 18.47 -7.95
CA SER A 148 -1.53 19.65 -7.63
C SER A 148 -1.44 20.00 -6.15
N SER A 149 -1.18 21.27 -5.87
CA SER A 149 -1.20 21.83 -4.52
C SER A 149 -2.60 21.90 -3.90
N GLN A 150 -3.66 21.70 -4.69
CA GLN A 150 -5.04 21.75 -4.22
C GLN A 150 -5.52 20.42 -3.63
N ASP A 151 -5.23 19.30 -4.29
CA ASP A 151 -5.80 17.99 -3.96
C ASP A 151 -4.79 16.83 -3.99
N GLY A 152 -3.52 17.13 -4.30
CA GLY A 152 -2.43 16.19 -4.34
C GLY A 152 -2.48 15.20 -5.49
N ARG A 153 -3.38 15.34 -6.47
CA ARG A 153 -3.37 14.46 -7.66
C ARG A 153 -2.18 14.75 -8.54
N ARG A 154 -1.65 13.72 -9.19
CA ARG A 154 -0.58 13.86 -10.19
C ARG A 154 -1.04 14.74 -11.34
N THR A 155 -0.15 15.62 -11.80
CA THR A 155 -0.37 16.56 -12.90
C THR A 155 0.82 16.59 -13.83
N GLU A 156 0.61 16.85 -15.13
CA GLU A 156 1.70 17.03 -16.10
C GLU A 156 2.24 18.47 -16.13
N GLY A 157 1.41 19.46 -15.77
CA GLY A 157 1.75 20.88 -15.83
C GLY A 157 2.05 21.52 -14.48
N GLU A 158 1.16 21.37 -13.50
CA GLU A 158 1.35 21.95 -12.16
C GLU A 158 2.52 21.25 -11.45
N LYS A 159 3.33 22.06 -10.77
CA LYS A 159 4.41 21.59 -9.90
C LYS A 159 4.23 22.19 -8.53
N MET A 160 4.19 21.35 -7.51
CA MET A 160 4.12 21.78 -6.13
C MET A 160 5.48 21.68 -5.44
N THR A 161 5.63 22.47 -4.39
CA THR A 161 6.69 22.29 -3.38
C THR A 161 6.06 21.69 -2.14
N LEU A 162 6.65 20.65 -1.58
CA LEU A 162 6.27 20.09 -0.28
C LEU A 162 7.36 20.39 0.75
N ASP A 163 6.99 21.04 1.85
CA ASP A 163 7.90 21.42 2.92
C ASP A 163 7.64 20.54 4.16
N LEU A 164 8.51 19.57 4.39
CA LEU A 164 8.42 18.63 5.51
C LEU A 164 9.45 18.97 6.60
N ARG A 165 9.89 20.23 6.72
CA ARG A 165 10.74 20.64 7.84
C ARG A 165 10.00 20.51 9.17
N ILE A 166 10.75 20.21 10.22
CA ILE A 166 10.23 20.17 11.60
C ILE A 166 9.53 21.51 11.91
N GLY A 167 8.34 21.44 12.49
CA GLY A 167 7.51 22.59 12.83
C GLY A 167 6.58 23.07 11.71
N LYS A 168 6.65 22.48 10.51
CA LYS A 168 5.70 22.77 9.44
C LYS A 168 4.41 21.98 9.61
N SER A 169 3.29 22.65 9.28
CA SER A 169 1.98 22.02 9.25
C SER A 169 1.67 21.51 7.85
N VAL A 170 1.17 20.29 7.78
CA VAL A 170 0.73 19.64 6.54
C VAL A 170 -0.73 19.21 6.66
N LYS A 171 -1.41 19.17 5.53
CA LYS A 171 -2.76 18.63 5.39
C LYS A 171 -2.69 17.25 4.78
N VAL A 172 -3.26 16.25 5.46
CA VAL A 172 -3.50 14.93 4.89
C VAL A 172 -4.66 15.01 3.91
N VAL A 173 -4.47 14.42 2.73
CA VAL A 173 -5.50 14.32 1.69
C VAL A 173 -5.89 12.86 1.47
N ASN A 174 -7.09 12.64 0.93
CA ASN A 174 -7.65 11.31 0.64
C ASN A 174 -7.82 10.38 1.85
N GLN A 175 -7.84 10.96 3.06
CA GLN A 175 -8.12 10.25 4.30
C GLN A 175 -9.60 9.79 4.34
N PRO A 176 -9.89 8.58 4.83
CA PRO A 176 -11.27 8.16 5.09
C PRO A 176 -12.00 9.12 6.03
N GLU A 177 -13.30 9.33 5.80
CA GLU A 177 -14.12 10.26 6.59
C GLU A 177 -14.16 9.89 8.08
N TRP A 178 -14.23 8.59 8.40
CA TRP A 178 -14.21 8.13 9.79
C TRP A 178 -12.92 8.49 10.51
N ASP A 179 -11.81 8.57 9.78
CA ASP A 179 -10.50 8.85 10.36
C ASP A 179 -10.29 10.36 10.50
N SER A 180 -10.65 11.14 9.47
CA SER A 180 -10.56 12.60 9.51
C SER A 180 -11.47 13.20 10.58
N LYS A 181 -12.67 12.64 10.80
CA LYS A 181 -13.54 13.02 11.93
C LYS A 181 -12.94 12.69 13.29
N ARG A 182 -12.12 11.63 13.38
CA ARG A 182 -11.57 11.17 14.66
C ARG A 182 -10.32 11.93 15.09
N ILE A 183 -9.45 12.29 14.16
CA ILE A 183 -8.13 12.87 14.47
C ILE A 183 -7.82 14.17 13.71
N GLY A 184 -8.75 14.64 12.88
CA GLY A 184 -8.50 15.74 11.95
C GLY A 184 -7.68 15.31 10.74
N ASN A 185 -7.41 16.28 9.88
CA ASN A 185 -6.62 16.11 8.66
C ASN A 185 -5.40 17.05 8.62
N VAL A 186 -5.07 17.72 9.72
CA VAL A 186 -3.90 18.59 9.84
C VAL A 186 -2.91 17.95 10.82
N ALA A 187 -1.65 17.91 10.43
CA ALA A 187 -0.58 17.38 11.27
C ALA A 187 0.64 18.31 11.25
N LEU A 188 1.35 18.34 12.38
CA LEU A 188 2.64 18.99 12.53
C LEU A 188 3.76 18.00 12.23
N VAL A 189 4.73 18.38 11.39
CA VAL A 189 5.94 17.57 11.21
C VAL A 189 6.81 17.72 12.46
N VAL A 190 7.03 16.62 13.17
CA VAL A 190 7.77 16.63 14.46
C VAL A 190 9.17 16.02 14.37
N GLY A 191 9.50 15.34 13.27
CA GLY A 191 10.83 14.77 13.06
C GLY A 191 10.82 13.60 12.10
N LYS A 192 11.85 12.77 12.20
CA LYS A 192 11.98 11.49 11.48
C LYS A 192 12.33 10.37 12.45
N ASN A 193 11.98 9.14 12.09
CA ASN A 193 12.49 7.95 12.79
C ASN A 193 13.93 7.60 12.33
N ALA A 194 14.52 6.55 12.92
CA ALA A 194 15.86 6.09 12.56
C ALA A 194 15.97 5.57 11.10
N GLU A 195 14.84 5.21 10.48
CA GLU A 195 14.76 4.74 9.09
C GLU A 195 14.60 5.92 8.09
N GLY A 196 14.48 7.15 8.58
CA GLY A 196 14.29 8.37 7.79
C GLY A 196 12.85 8.67 7.39
N ASP A 197 11.86 7.93 7.92
CA ASP A 197 10.44 8.20 7.68
C ASP A 197 9.96 9.38 8.53
N PHE A 198 9.04 10.17 7.99
CA PHE A 198 8.56 11.38 8.65
C PHE A 198 7.52 11.07 9.73
N LEU A 199 7.65 11.74 10.88
CA LEU A 199 6.72 11.66 12.00
C LEU A 199 5.77 12.87 11.97
N LEU A 200 4.48 12.60 11.84
CA LEU A 200 3.43 13.60 11.75
C LEU A 200 2.53 13.53 12.98
N ASN A 201 2.47 14.60 13.75
CA ASN A 201 1.69 14.69 14.98
C ASN A 201 0.35 15.39 14.74
N PHE A 202 -0.74 14.71 15.06
CA PHE A 202 -2.11 15.21 14.97
C PHE A 202 -2.54 15.69 16.36
N ASP A 203 -2.70 17.00 16.49
CA ASP A 203 -3.27 17.69 17.66
C ASP A 203 -2.63 17.30 19.01
N GLY A 204 -1.31 17.03 19.04
CA GLY A 204 -0.58 16.64 20.25
C GLY A 204 -0.87 15.23 20.77
N ARG A 205 -1.79 14.49 20.16
CA ARG A 205 -2.35 13.25 20.70
C ARG A 205 -1.84 11.99 20.02
N LYS A 206 -1.65 12.05 18.70
CA LYS A 206 -1.29 10.88 17.89
C LYS A 206 -0.22 11.22 16.88
N THR A 207 0.83 10.41 16.87
CA THR A 207 1.88 10.49 15.85
C THR A 207 1.65 9.37 14.84
N ARG A 208 1.73 9.70 13.55
CA ARG A 208 1.76 8.73 12.45
C ARG A 208 3.04 8.86 11.67
N THR A 209 3.39 7.77 10.99
CA THR A 209 4.58 7.72 10.14
C THR A 209 4.16 7.87 8.69
N LEU A 210 4.84 8.77 7.96
CA LEU A 210 4.81 8.85 6.51
C LEU A 210 6.06 8.18 5.97
N GLY A 211 5.88 7.01 5.37
CA GLY A 211 6.96 6.20 4.80
C GLY A 211 7.69 6.96 3.70
N ARG A 212 9.03 6.98 3.75
CA ARG A 212 9.88 7.71 2.80
C ARG A 212 9.66 7.31 1.34
N TRP A 213 9.23 6.07 1.08
CA TRP A 213 8.92 5.60 -0.27
C TRP A 213 7.78 6.36 -0.94
N TRP A 214 6.81 6.89 -0.19
CA TRP A 214 5.78 7.77 -0.76
C TRP A 214 6.41 8.96 -1.46
N LEU A 215 7.42 9.56 -0.83
CA LEU A 215 8.14 10.71 -1.37
C LEU A 215 9.08 10.31 -2.50
N MET A 216 9.77 9.16 -2.40
CA MET A 216 10.60 8.63 -3.48
C MET A 216 9.80 8.42 -4.76
N HIS A 217 8.60 7.83 -4.67
CA HIS A 217 7.73 7.62 -5.82
C HIS A 217 7.04 8.91 -6.27
N ALA A 218 6.72 9.83 -5.35
CA ALA A 218 6.21 11.16 -5.71
C ALA A 218 7.25 11.96 -6.52
N MET A 219 8.52 11.94 -6.14
CA MET A 219 9.58 12.64 -6.90
C MET A 219 9.70 12.13 -8.35
N LYS A 220 9.27 10.90 -8.62
CA LYS A 220 9.22 10.31 -9.97
C LYS A 220 7.87 10.49 -10.67
N GLY A 221 6.86 11.04 -9.98
CA GLY A 221 5.49 11.13 -10.49
C GLY A 221 4.81 9.76 -10.64
N GLU A 222 5.20 8.75 -9.86
CA GLU A 222 4.72 7.38 -10.08
C GLU A 222 3.41 7.07 -9.35
N ILE A 223 3.11 7.77 -8.26
CA ILE A 223 1.86 7.60 -7.52
C ILE A 223 0.75 8.50 -8.07
N PRO A 224 -0.52 8.07 -8.03
CA PRO A 224 -1.65 8.85 -8.54
C PRO A 224 -1.96 10.08 -7.69
N ARG A 225 -1.70 10.01 -6.38
CA ARG A 225 -1.92 11.10 -5.43
C ARG A 225 -0.93 11.03 -4.28
N ILE A 226 -0.36 12.16 -3.90
CA ILE A 226 0.51 12.29 -2.71
C ILE A 226 -0.35 12.37 -1.42
N PRO A 227 0.06 11.75 -0.30
CA PRO A 227 -0.79 11.67 0.89
C PRO A 227 -0.89 12.97 1.70
N VAL A 228 0.03 13.91 1.50
CA VAL A 228 0.10 15.17 2.26
C VAL A 228 0.40 16.37 1.36
N LEU A 229 -0.12 17.53 1.76
CA LEU A 229 0.10 18.84 1.14
C LEU A 229 0.56 19.84 2.19
N ASN A 230 1.21 20.93 1.78
CA ASN A 230 1.44 22.05 2.70
C ASN A 230 0.10 22.61 3.20
N LEU A 231 0.04 22.99 4.47
CA LEU A 231 -1.06 23.80 4.97
C LEU A 231 -0.75 25.27 4.64
N ASN A 232 -1.54 25.86 3.74
CA ASN A 232 -1.47 27.28 3.39
C ASN A 232 -2.14 28.15 4.47
#